data_AF-A0A7Y3HQC6-F1
#
_entry.id   AF-A0A7Y3HQC6-F1
#
_cell.length_a   1.000
_cell.length_b   1.000
_cell.length_c   1.000
_cell.angle_alpha   90.00
_cell.angle_beta   90.00
_cell.angle_gamma   90.00
#
_symmetry.space_group_name_H-M   'P 1'
#
loop_
_entity.id
_entity.type
_entity.pdbx_description
1 polymer ?
#
loop_
_entity_poly.entity_id
_entity_poly.type
_entity_poly.pdbx_seq_one_letter_code
_entity_poly.pdbx_strand_id
1 'polypeptide(L)' 'MKEFKRSLKIVMFIGIIFCLTKSDANAQYDPMFSQYMNNEMFINPGYAGSRDYISTFALYRDQWVGIDGAPTTQTFT' A
#
# COMPACT_ATOMS: atom_id res chain seq x y z
N MET A 1 35.47 26.25 -23.84
CA MET A 1 34.15 26.81 -23.44
C MET A 1 32.95 26.32 -24.27
N LYS A 2 33.04 26.16 -25.60
CA LYS A 2 31.91 25.72 -26.46
C LYS A 2 31.41 24.30 -26.14
N GLU A 3 32.34 23.35 -25.98
CA GLU A 3 32.03 21.96 -25.60
C GLU A 3 31.35 21.84 -24.23
N PHE A 4 31.79 22.64 -23.25
CA PHE A 4 31.17 22.70 -21.91
C PHE A 4 29.74 23.23 -21.94
N LYS A 5 29.45 24.23 -22.78
CA LYS A 5 28.08 24.73 -22.97
C LYS A 5 27.20 23.71 -23.71
N ARG A 6 27.78 22.87 -24.58
CA ARG A 6 27.07 21.79 -25.28
C ARG A 6 26.68 20.68 -24.31
N SER A 7 27.61 20.22 -23.48
CA SER A 7 27.34 19.20 -22.46
C SER A 7 26.30 19.68 -21.44
N LEU A 8 26.36 20.95 -21.00
CA LEU A 8 25.36 21.53 -20.09
C LEU A 8 23.94 21.50 -20.69
N LYS A 9 23.80 21.84 -21.97
CA LYS A 9 22.50 21.77 -22.68
C LYS A 9 21.96 20.36 -22.79
N ILE A 10 22.83 19.37 -23.02
CA ILE A 10 22.44 17.95 -23.10
C ILE A 10 21.95 17.47 -21.73
N VAL A 11 22.66 17.80 -20.65
CA VAL A 11 22.26 17.44 -19.29
C VAL A 11 20.90 18.06 -18.93
N MET A 12 20.70 19.34 -19.25
CA MET A 12 19.42 20.02 -19.06
C MET A 12 18.30 19.36 -19.86
N PHE A 13 18.55 18.99 -21.11
CA PHE A 13 17.56 18.34 -21.98
C PHE A 13 17.15 16.96 -21.44
N ILE A 14 18.12 16.16 -20.97
CA ILE A 14 17.86 14.87 -20.33
C ILE A 14 17.05 15.05 -19.03
N GLY A 15 17.39 16.05 -18.22
CA GLY A 15 16.64 16.37 -17.00
C GLY A 15 15.18 16.75 -17.29
N ILE A 16 14.93 17.52 -18.35
CA ILE A 16 13.57 17.88 -18.78
C ILE A 16 12.79 16.63 -19.22
N ILE A 17 13.41 15.75 -20.01
CA ILE A 17 12.77 14.49 -20.43
C ILE A 17 12.39 13.63 -19.22
N PHE A 18 13.28 13.52 -18.23
CA PHE A 18 13.02 12.73 -17.03
C PHE A 18 11.81 13.24 -16.25
N CYS A 19 11.68 14.57 -16.09
CA CYS A 19 10.54 15.19 -15.40
C CYS A 19 9.20 15.04 -16.14
N LEU A 20 9.21 14.72 -17.45
CA LEU A 20 7.99 14.54 -18.24
C LEU A 20 7.42 13.11 -18.15
N THR A 21 8.14 12.18 -17.53
CA THR A 21 7.62 10.82 -17.31
C THR A 21 6.63 10.83 -16.15
N LYS A 22 5.40 10.35 -16.40
CA LYS A 22 4.43 10.10 -15.34
C LYS A 22 4.68 8.71 -14.75
N SER A 23 4.81 8.63 -13.43
CA SER A 23 4.73 7.37 -12.69
C SER A 23 3.39 7.30 -11.97
N ASP A 24 2.64 6.23 -12.19
CA ASP A 24 1.43 5.95 -11.42
C ASP A 24 1.84 5.39 -10.06
N ALA A 25 1.95 6.29 -9.08
CA ALA A 25 2.17 5.91 -7.69
C ALA A 25 0.84 5.42 -7.10
N ASN A 26 0.78 4.16 -6.71
CA ASN A 26 -0.34 3.62 -5.95
C ASN A 26 -0.08 3.90 -4.47
N ALA A 27 -0.94 4.69 -3.83
CA ALA A 27 -0.95 4.80 -2.38
C ALA A 27 -1.69 3.58 -1.81
N GLN A 28 -1.02 2.81 -0.96
CA GLN A 28 -1.65 1.72 -0.21
C GLN A 28 -2.13 2.27 1.13
N TYR A 29 -3.37 1.92 1.50
CA TYR A 29 -3.91 2.22 2.81
C TYR A 29 -3.90 0.94 3.63
N ASP A 30 -3.22 0.96 4.78
CA ASP A 30 -3.26 -0.19 5.68
C ASP A 30 -4.65 -0.32 6.28
N PRO A 31 -5.25 -1.53 6.26
CA PRO A 31 -6.57 -1.73 6.82
C PRO A 31 -6.53 -1.55 8.33
N MET A 32 -7.31 -0.58 8.83
CA MET A 32 -7.39 -0.26 10.26
C MET A 32 -8.58 -1.00 10.89
N PHE A 33 -8.28 -1.88 11.86
CA PHE A 33 -9.28 -2.72 12.53
C PHE A 33 -9.50 -2.29 13.97
N SER A 34 -10.74 -1.97 14.33
CA SER A 34 -11.12 -1.77 15.73
C SER A 34 -11.06 -3.06 16.56
N GLN A 35 -11.16 -4.22 15.90
CA GLN A 35 -11.17 -5.54 16.52
C GLN A 35 -9.86 -6.31 16.33
N TYR A 36 -8.73 -5.62 16.10
CA TYR A 36 -7.45 -6.28 15.85
C TYR A 36 -7.04 -7.26 16.96
N MET A 37 -7.43 -6.99 18.22
CA MET A 37 -7.13 -7.85 19.37
C MET A 37 -7.72 -9.26 19.23
N ASN A 38 -8.77 -9.42 18.42
CA ASN A 38 -9.39 -10.73 18.20
C ASN A 38 -8.67 -11.54 17.11
N ASN A 39 -7.83 -10.89 16.28
CA ASN A 39 -7.04 -11.53 15.23
C ASN A 39 -5.55 -11.19 15.39
N GLU A 40 -4.92 -11.81 16.38
CA GLU A 40 -3.48 -11.67 16.64
C GLU A 40 -2.62 -12.16 15.47
N MET A 41 -3.11 -13.14 14.70
CA MET A 41 -2.43 -13.68 13.51
C MET A 41 -2.26 -12.63 12.40
N PHE A 42 -3.20 -11.70 12.29
CA PHE A 42 -3.10 -10.58 11.34
C PHE A 42 -1.95 -9.62 11.69
N ILE A 43 -1.68 -9.41 12.98
CA ILE A 43 -0.58 -8.53 13.43
C ILE A 43 0.75 -9.29 13.46
N ASN A 44 0.74 -10.54 13.93
CA ASN A 44 1.92 -11.36 14.07
C ASN A 44 1.71 -12.72 13.41
N PRO A 45 2.26 -12.97 12.21
CA PRO A 45 2.13 -14.25 11.54
C PRO A 45 2.78 -15.41 12.31
N GLY A 46 3.71 -15.14 13.23
CA GLY A 46 4.27 -16.14 14.15
C GLY A 46 3.27 -16.69 15.16
N TYR A 47 2.08 -16.08 15.28
CA TYR A 47 0.98 -16.62 16.07
C TYR A 47 0.32 -17.84 15.42
N ALA A 48 0.54 -18.08 14.12
CA ALA A 48 0.00 -19.24 13.43
C ALA A 48 0.47 -20.55 14.10
N GLY A 49 -0.49 -21.37 14.54
CA GLY A 49 -0.20 -22.63 15.25
C GLY A 49 0.24 -22.46 16.72
N SER A 50 0.14 -21.26 17.30
CA SER A 50 0.40 -21.04 18.74
C SER A 50 -0.66 -21.66 19.66
N ARG A 51 -1.83 -21.98 19.11
CA ARG A 51 -2.93 -22.67 19.80
C ARG A 51 -2.84 -24.16 19.50
N ASP A 52 -3.17 -25.00 20.48
CA ASP A 52 -3.17 -26.47 20.35
C ASP A 52 -4.33 -27.02 19.51
N TYR A 53 -5.03 -26.17 18.76
CA TYR A 53 -6.18 -26.51 17.92
C TYR A 53 -6.20 -25.64 16.65
N ILE A 54 -6.93 -26.12 15.64
CA ILE A 54 -7.17 -25.36 14.41
C ILE A 54 -8.04 -24.15 14.74
N SER A 55 -7.48 -22.96 14.55
CA SER A 55 -8.16 -21.69 14.75
C SER A 55 -8.32 -21.00 13.40
N THR A 56 -9.52 -20.52 13.10
CA THR A 56 -9.82 -19.73 11.90
C THR A 56 -10.59 -18.48 12.30
N PHE A 57 -10.37 -17.39 11.58
CA PHE A 57 -11.00 -16.10 11.82
C PHE A 57 -11.41 -15.44 10.51
N ALA A 58 -12.67 -15.02 10.43
CA ALA A 58 -13.22 -14.30 9.30
C ALA A 58 -13.70 -12.93 9.77
N LEU A 59 -13.27 -11.87 9.08
CA LEU A 59 -13.66 -10.51 9.39
C LEU A 59 -14.14 -9.80 8.12
N TYR A 60 -15.30 -9.15 8.24
CA TYR A 60 -15.84 -8.22 7.25
C TYR A 60 -16.03 -6.85 7.90
N ARG A 61 -15.63 -5.80 7.18
CA ARG A 61 -15.76 -4.42 7.62
C ARG A 61 -16.32 -3.58 6.47
N ASP A 62 -17.37 -2.84 6.78
CA ASP A 62 -17.99 -1.86 5.91
C ASP A 62 -17.91 -0.50 6.59
N GLN A 63 -17.29 0.48 5.93
CA GLN A 63 -17.16 1.84 6.46
C GLN A 63 -18.06 2.78 5.67
N TRP A 64 -18.58 3.81 6.33
CA TRP A 64 -19.40 4.83 5.68
C TRP A 64 -20.62 4.23 4.94
N VAL A 65 -21.31 3.30 5.62
CA VAL A 65 -22.45 2.55 5.10
C VAL A 65 -23.46 3.49 4.42
N GLY A 66 -23.87 3.13 3.20
CA GLY A 66 -24.81 3.91 2.40
C GLY A 66 -24.18 4.94 1.46
N ILE A 67 -22.84 5.12 1.51
CA ILE A 67 -22.10 5.89 0.51
C ILE A 67 -21.64 4.95 -0.61
N ASP A 68 -21.96 5.29 -1.86
CA ASP A 68 -21.54 4.50 -3.01
C ASP A 68 -20.02 4.56 -3.20
N GLY A 69 -19.40 3.41 -3.47
CA GLY A 69 -17.95 3.26 -3.55
C GLY A 69 -17.20 3.35 -2.20
N ALA A 70 -17.90 3.27 -1.07
CA ALA A 70 -17.26 3.28 0.24
C ALA A 70 -16.34 2.06 0.45
N PRO A 71 -15.24 2.21 1.21
CA PRO A 71 -14.25 1.16 1.37
C PRO A 71 -14.78 0.00 2.21
N THR A 72 -14.68 -1.20 1.65
CA THR A 72 -14.92 -2.46 2.36
C THR A 72 -13.63 -3.24 2.53
N THR A 73 -13.52 -4.03 3.60
CA THR A 73 -12.31 -4.81 3.90
C THR A 73 -12.68 -6.18 4.40
N GLN A 74 -11.98 -7.21 3.91
CA GLN A 74 -12.21 -8.61 4.26
C GLN A 74 -10.89 -9.27 4.63
N THR A 75 -10.93 -10.13 5.66
CA THR A 75 -9.75 -10.88 6.09
C THR A 75 -10.16 -12.27 6.52
N PHE A 76 -9.39 -13.27 6.09
CA PHE A 76 -9.53 -14.66 6.48
C PHE A 76 -8.16 -15.20 6.85
N THR A 77 -8.03 -15.70 8.08
CA THR A 77 -6.77 -16.17 8.68
C THR A 77 -7.02 -17.44 9.47
#